data_AF-A0A926YII3-F1
#
_entry.id   AF-A0A926YII3-F1
#
_cell.length_a   1.000
_cell.length_b   1.000
_cell.length_c   1.000
_cell.angle_alpha   90.00
_cell.angle_beta   90.00
_cell.angle_gamma   90.00
#
_symmetry.space_group_name_H-M   'P 1'
#
loop_
_entity.id
_entity.type
_entity.pdbx_description
1 polymer ?
#
loop_
_entity_poly.entity_id
_entity_poly.type
_entity_poly.pdbx_seq_one_letter_code
_entity_poly.pdbx_strand_id
1 'polypeptide(L)'
;MNRLPKPTKQEIQAAFGTTLPDIIAPDLRILFCGINPSLYSAAVGHHFARPGNRFWPTLHRAGFSDRLLSPLEDQSLLERGYGLTNIVERATATAAELTAEELVVGQRSL
;
A
#
# COMPACT_ATOMS: atom_id res chain seq x y z
N MET A 1 -15.30 15.88 -4.38
CA MET A 1 -14.00 15.39 -4.89
C MET A 1 -13.05 15.28 -3.71
N ASN A 2 -12.88 14.09 -3.13
CA ASN A 2 -11.98 13.88 -1.99
C ASN A 2 -10.57 13.60 -2.54
N ARG A 3 -9.74 14.64 -2.62
CA ARG A 3 -8.36 14.51 -3.08
C ARG A 3 -7.49 14.20 -1.87
N LEU A 4 -6.62 13.19 -1.97
CA LEU A 4 -5.61 12.95 -0.94
C LEU A 4 -4.83 14.25 -0.67
N PRO A 5 -4.78 14.71 0.59
CA PRO A 5 -3.91 15.83 0.93
C PRO A 5 -2.47 15.44 0.60
N LYS A 6 -1.77 16.33 -0.09
CA LYS A 6 -0.37 16.09 -0.45
C LYS A 6 0.48 16.27 0.80
N PRO A 7 1.19 15.24 1.29
CA PRO A 7 2.07 15.39 2.45
C PRO A 7 3.22 16.32 2.11
N THR A 8 3.66 17.07 3.11
CA THR A 8 4.86 17.89 3.09
C THR A 8 6.11 17.01 2.96
N LYS A 9 7.24 17.62 2.57
CA LYS A 9 8.52 16.90 2.53
C LYS A 9 8.92 16.35 3.91
N GLN A 10 8.62 17.09 4.96
CA GLN A 10 8.93 16.70 6.33
C GLN A 10 8.11 15.48 6.76
N GLU A 11 6.80 15.44 6.46
CA GLU A 11 5.97 14.27 6.75
C GLU A 11 6.42 13.02 5.97
N ILE A 12 6.80 13.18 4.69
CA ILE A 12 7.38 12.08 3.90
C ILE A 12 8.67 11.57 4.54
N GLN A 13 9.57 12.46 4.96
CA GLN A 13 10.83 12.06 5.60
C GLN A 13 10.60 11.40 6.96
N ALA A 14 9.65 11.90 7.74
CA ALA A 14 9.28 11.37 9.04
C ALA A 14 8.67 9.97 8.96
N ALA A 15 8.13 9.58 7.79
CA ALA A 15 7.59 8.25 7.56
C ALA A 15 8.67 7.17 7.34
N PHE A 16 9.96 7.53 7.31
CA PHE A 16 11.01 6.51 7.21
C PHE A 16 11.00 5.61 8.44
N GLY A 17 10.96 4.29 8.22
CA GLY A 17 10.94 3.32 9.30
C GLY A 17 9.58 3.10 9.96
N THR A 18 8.56 3.89 9.62
CA THR A 18 7.19 3.64 10.10
C THR A 18 6.56 2.47 9.36
N THR A 19 5.41 2.02 9.82
CA THR A 19 4.62 0.96 9.17
C THR A 19 3.35 1.53 8.55
N LEU A 20 2.75 0.75 7.65
CA LEU A 20 1.42 1.00 7.11
C LEU A 20 0.57 -0.23 7.42
N PRO A 21 -0.53 -0.10 8.19
CA PRO A 21 -1.35 -1.25 8.55
C PRO A 21 -1.90 -2.01 7.34
N ASP A 22 -1.95 -3.32 7.47
CA ASP A 22 -2.58 -4.19 6.49
C ASP A 22 -4.10 -3.99 6.43
N ILE A 23 -4.66 -4.23 5.24
CA ILE A 23 -6.10 -4.24 4.99
C ILE A 23 -6.46 -5.69 4.65
N ILE A 24 -6.83 -6.45 5.68
CA ILE A 24 -7.10 -7.88 5.58
C ILE A 24 -8.41 -8.20 6.31
N ALA A 25 -9.18 -9.13 5.76
CA ALA A 25 -10.35 -9.74 6.37
C ALA A 25 -10.34 -11.26 6.13
N PRO A 26 -11.18 -12.04 6.83
CA PRO A 26 -11.39 -13.45 6.46
C PRO A 26 -11.92 -13.62 5.03
N ASP A 27 -11.68 -14.78 4.44
CA ASP A 27 -12.26 -15.23 3.16
C ASP A 27 -12.00 -14.30 1.95
N LEU A 28 -10.85 -13.62 1.94
CA LEU A 28 -10.43 -12.83 0.77
C LEU A 28 -10.27 -13.72 -0.47
N ARG A 29 -10.79 -13.23 -1.58
CA ARG A 29 -10.59 -13.82 -2.91
C ARG A 29 -9.19 -13.52 -3.45
N ILE A 30 -8.66 -12.34 -3.14
CA ILE A 30 -7.35 -11.86 -3.60
C ILE A 30 -6.69 -11.07 -2.48
N LEU A 31 -5.42 -11.34 -2.22
CA LEU A 31 -4.56 -10.50 -1.38
C LEU A 31 -3.48 -9.88 -2.27
N PHE A 32 -3.52 -8.55 -2.45
CA PHE A 32 -2.47 -7.85 -3.17
C PHE A 32 -1.30 -7.58 -2.22
N CYS A 33 -0.13 -8.12 -2.56
CA CYS A 33 1.07 -8.00 -1.76
C CYS A 33 2.09 -7.07 -2.46
N GLY A 34 2.40 -5.93 -1.83
CA GLY A 34 3.51 -5.06 -2.21
C GLY A 34 4.84 -5.53 -1.62
N ILE A 35 5.94 -4.88 -1.98
CA ILE A 35 7.25 -5.16 -1.36
C ILE A 35 7.31 -4.57 0.05
N ASN A 36 7.15 -3.25 0.13
CA ASN A 36 7.10 -2.48 1.37
C ASN A 36 6.44 -1.11 1.13
N PRO A 37 5.97 -0.41 2.17
CA PRO A 37 5.39 0.91 2.00
C PRO A 37 6.41 1.91 1.49
N SER A 38 6.04 2.68 0.45
CA SER A 38 6.79 3.91 0.14
C SER A 38 6.59 4.93 1.25
N LEU A 39 7.59 5.80 1.47
CA LEU A 39 7.46 6.93 2.40
C LEU A 39 6.19 7.76 2.18
N TYR A 40 5.77 7.96 0.93
CA TYR A 40 4.55 8.71 0.63
C TYR A 40 3.30 7.98 1.12
N SER A 41 3.18 6.68 0.83
CA SER A 41 2.05 5.86 1.26
C SER A 41 1.96 5.79 2.78
N ALA A 42 3.11 5.60 3.44
CA ALA A 42 3.19 5.60 4.90
C ALA A 42 2.82 6.96 5.51
N ALA A 43 3.30 8.06 4.93
CA ALA A 43 3.00 9.42 5.40
C ALA A 43 1.50 9.78 5.29
N VAL A 44 0.80 9.29 4.27
CA VAL A 44 -0.64 9.56 4.10
C VAL A 44 -1.53 8.48 4.70
N GLY A 45 -0.98 7.36 5.14
CA GLY A 45 -1.72 6.25 5.73
C GLY A 45 -2.55 5.43 4.73
N HIS A 46 -2.22 5.45 3.44
CA HIS A 46 -2.97 4.73 2.41
C HIS A 46 -2.09 3.96 1.43
N HIS A 47 -2.53 2.76 1.07
CA HIS A 47 -1.79 1.87 0.19
C HIS A 47 -1.67 2.43 -1.24
N PHE A 48 -0.48 2.27 -1.83
CA PHE A 48 -0.19 2.70 -3.20
C PHE A 48 -0.55 4.18 -3.52
N ALA A 49 -0.50 5.07 -2.52
CA ALA A 49 -1.02 6.43 -2.65
C ALA A 49 -0.13 7.42 -3.43
N ARG A 50 1.16 7.08 -3.63
CA ARG A 50 2.10 7.98 -4.33
C ARG A 50 1.60 8.32 -5.74
N PRO A 51 1.51 9.62 -6.12
CA PRO A 51 1.21 10.01 -7.49
C PRO A 51 2.16 9.34 -8.48
N GLY A 52 1.61 8.69 -9.51
CA GLY A 52 2.36 7.90 -10.49
C GLY A 52 2.46 6.41 -10.16
N ASN A 53 2.07 5.96 -8.96
CA ASN A 53 1.85 4.54 -8.72
C ASN A 53 0.70 4.04 -9.61
N ARG A 54 0.87 2.86 -10.21
CA ARG A 54 -0.05 2.32 -11.21
C ARG A 54 -1.08 1.35 -10.64
N PHE A 55 -1.03 1.00 -9.36
CA PHE A 55 -1.93 0.03 -8.74
C PHE A 55 -3.41 0.36 -9.01
N TRP A 56 -3.89 1.52 -8.59
CA TRP A 56 -5.30 1.90 -8.73
C TRP A 56 -5.78 1.99 -10.19
N PRO A 57 -5.04 2.64 -11.12
CA PRO A 57 -5.38 2.59 -12.55
C PRO A 57 -5.38 1.18 -13.14
N THR A 58 -4.41 0.33 -12.76
CA THR A 58 -4.31 -1.03 -13.26
C THR A 58 -5.44 -1.90 -12.73
N LEU A 59 -5.76 -1.81 -11.44
CA LEU A 59 -6.86 -2.54 -10.80
C LEU A 59 -8.18 -2.29 -11.54
N HIS A 60 -8.49 -1.02 -11.81
CA HIS A 60 -9.68 -0.66 -12.56
C HIS A 60 -9.65 -1.14 -14.01
N ARG A 61 -8.56 -0.88 -14.74
CA ARG A 61 -8.43 -1.26 -16.16
C ARG A 61 -8.44 -2.78 -16.38
N ALA A 62 -7.99 -3.55 -15.39
CA ALA A 62 -8.05 -5.01 -15.42
C ALA A 62 -9.42 -5.56 -14.99
N GLY A 63 -10.41 -4.70 -14.69
CA GLY A 63 -11.79 -5.10 -14.37
C GLY A 63 -12.02 -5.52 -12.92
N PHE A 64 -11.07 -5.28 -12.01
CA PHE A 64 -11.25 -5.59 -10.58
C PHE A 64 -12.13 -4.54 -9.86
N SER A 65 -12.31 -3.36 -10.44
CA SER A 65 -13.25 -2.35 -9.95
C SER A 65 -14.08 -1.75 -11.07
N ASP A 66 -15.33 -1.43 -10.77
CA ASP A 66 -16.33 -0.81 -11.65
C ASP A 66 -15.98 0.64 -12.01
N ARG A 67 -15.23 1.31 -11.14
CA ARG A 67 -14.66 2.65 -11.36
C ARG A 67 -13.23 2.74 -10.86
N LEU A 68 -12.53 3.81 -11.25
CA LEU A 68 -11.25 4.16 -10.65
C LEU A 68 -11.45 4.56 -9.17
N LEU A 69 -10.86 3.79 -8.27
CA LEU A 69 -10.83 4.09 -6.84
C LEU A 69 -9.66 5.02 -6.49
N SER A 70 -9.88 5.91 -5.54
CA SER A 70 -8.84 6.70 -4.88
C SER A 70 -8.14 5.86 -3.81
N PRO A 71 -6.86 6.11 -3.49
CA PRO A 71 -6.22 5.48 -2.34
C PRO A 71 -6.94 5.73 -1.00
N LEU A 72 -7.70 6.82 -0.87
CA LEU A 72 -8.56 7.07 0.32
C LEU A 72 -9.67 6.02 0.51
N GLU A 73 -9.94 5.24 -0.54
CA GLU A 73 -10.99 4.24 -0.59
C GLU A 73 -10.42 2.83 -0.47
N ASP A 74 -9.16 2.68 -0.04
CA ASP A 74 -8.46 1.39 0.02
C ASP A 74 -9.17 0.35 0.87
N GLN A 75 -9.79 0.77 1.98
CA GLN A 75 -10.63 -0.09 2.81
C GLN A 75 -11.85 -0.68 2.07
N SER A 76 -12.39 0.01 1.06
CA SER A 76 -13.55 -0.47 0.29
C SER A 76 -13.24 -1.71 -0.56
N LEU A 77 -11.96 -2.07 -0.72
CA LEU A 77 -11.57 -3.32 -1.37
C LEU A 77 -12.04 -4.56 -0.61
N LEU A 78 -12.20 -4.47 0.72
CA LEU A 78 -12.71 -5.58 1.53
C LEU A 78 -14.13 -5.99 1.13
N GLU A 79 -14.98 -5.04 0.73
CA GLU A 79 -16.34 -5.31 0.22
C GLU A 79 -16.33 -6.14 -1.07
N ARG A 80 -15.20 -6.13 -1.78
CA ARG A 80 -14.97 -6.92 -3.00
C ARG A 80 -14.21 -8.21 -2.70
N GLY A 81 -13.94 -8.52 -1.43
CA GLY A 81 -13.11 -9.65 -1.01
C GLY A 81 -11.66 -9.49 -1.46
N TYR A 82 -11.13 -8.28 -1.54
CA TYR A 82 -9.72 -8.03 -1.84
C TYR A 82 -9.01 -7.37 -0.66
N GLY A 83 -7.80 -7.81 -0.35
CA GLY A 83 -6.95 -7.23 0.69
C GLY A 83 -5.67 -6.60 0.15
N LEU A 84 -4.96 -5.88 1.02
CA LEU A 84 -3.70 -5.21 0.75
C LEU A 84 -2.71 -5.46 1.91
N THR A 85 -1.49 -5.86 1.56
CA THR A 85 -0.39 -6.08 2.51
C THR A 85 0.96 -5.77 1.84
N ASN A 86 2.05 -5.88 2.59
CA ASN A 86 3.40 -5.85 2.06
C ASN A 86 4.24 -7.00 2.64
N ILE A 87 5.24 -7.46 1.89
CA ILE A 87 6.22 -8.44 2.38
C ILE A 87 6.96 -7.89 3.60
N VAL A 88 7.39 -6.63 3.55
CA VAL A 88 8.09 -5.96 4.66
C VAL A 88 7.29 -4.75 5.12
N GLU A 89 7.06 -4.63 6.42
CA GLU A 89 6.26 -3.55 7.01
C GLU A 89 6.97 -2.19 7.00
N ARG A 90 8.31 -2.20 7.03
CA ARG A 90 9.13 -0.99 7.17
C ARG A 90 9.06 -0.11 5.93
N ALA A 91 8.63 1.13 6.11
CA ALA A 91 8.59 2.12 5.04
C ALA A 91 10.00 2.63 4.67
N THR A 92 10.27 2.70 3.36
CA THR A 92 11.56 3.16 2.82
C THR A 92 11.38 4.06 1.60
N ALA A 93 12.44 4.78 1.21
CA ALA A 93 12.42 5.57 -0.02
C ALA A 93 12.48 4.69 -1.28
N THR A 94 13.18 3.56 -1.16
CA THR A 94 13.32 2.54 -2.20
C THR A 94 13.40 1.15 -1.59
N ALA A 95 12.90 0.14 -2.29
CA ALA A 95 12.99 -1.26 -1.85
C ALA A 95 14.45 -1.74 -1.71
N ALA A 96 15.42 -1.08 -2.35
CA ALA A 96 16.85 -1.40 -2.21
C ALA A 96 17.41 -1.11 -0.79
N GLU A 97 16.67 -0.37 0.05
CA GLU A 97 17.03 -0.13 1.45
C GLU A 97 16.58 -1.26 2.39
N LEU A 98 15.91 -2.29 1.87
CA LEU A 98 15.55 -3.48 2.62
C LEU A 98 16.73 -4.47 2.67
N THR A 99 16.91 -5.08 3.82
CA THR A 99 17.88 -6.17 3.97
C THR A 99 17.32 -7.49 3.46
N ALA A 100 18.20 -8.43 3.11
CA ALA A 100 17.78 -9.78 2.75
C ALA A 100 17.05 -10.49 3.90
N GLU A 101 17.47 -10.23 5.14
CA GLU A 101 16.84 -10.79 6.33
C GLU A 101 15.39 -10.31 6.50
N GLU A 102 15.13 -9.01 6.32
CA GLU A 102 13.77 -8.47 6.35
C GLU A 102 12.86 -9.14 5.32
N LEU A 103 13.36 -9.36 4.10
CA LEU A 103 12.60 -10.03 3.05
C LEU A 103 12.30 -11.49 3.41
N VAL A 104 13.27 -12.21 3.97
CA VAL A 104 13.10 -13.62 4.39
C VAL A 104 12.12 -13.74 5.57
N VAL A 105 12.22 -12.84 6.54
CA VAL A 105 11.28 -12.81 7.68
C VAL A 105 9.88 -12.48 7.19
N GLY A 106 9.74 -11.44 6.37
CA GLY A 106 8.47 -11.01 5.78
C GLY A 106 7.76 -12.11 5.00
N GLN A 107 8.50 -12.83 4.15
CA GLN A 107 7.96 -13.95 3.37
C GLN A 107 7.38 -15.06 4.24
N ARG A 108 7.94 -15.32 5.43
CA ARG A 108 7.47 -16.38 6.34
C ARG A 108 6.18 -16.00 7.08
N SER A 109 5.83 -14.73 7.09
CA SER A 109 4.68 -14.18 7.80
C SER A 109 3.43 -14.02 6.92
N LEU A 110 3.55 -14.29 5.61
CA LEU A 110 2.46 -14.29 4.63
C LEU A 110 1.97 -15.72 4.34
#